data_AF-A0A800BPG9-F1
#
_entry.id   AF-A0A800BPG9-F1
#
_cell.length_a   1.000
_cell.length_b   1.000
_cell.length_c   1.000
_cell.angle_alpha   90.00
_cell.angle_beta   90.00
_cell.angle_gamma   90.00
#
_symmetry.space_group_name_H-M   'P 1'
#
loop_
_entity.id
_entity.type
_entity.pdbx_description
1 polymer ?
#
loop_
_entity_poly.entity_id
_entity_poly.type
_entity_poly.pdbx_seq_one_letter_code
_entity_poly.pdbx_strand_id
1 'polypeptide(L)'
;MSHRPQFLITLLLLLSAFIYIRFLSDVRAVPLKRGLNQFPTHIGEWVAIQDEAMDKKTLDILNVDDYIMRHYQNHNGHSLWLYVGYFQDQKEGAMIHSPKHCYPGGGWQPIESGIQT
;
A
#
# COMPACT_ATOMS: atom_id res chain seq x y z
N MET A 1 5.10 -50.51 -6.44
CA MET A 1 6.05 -49.44 -6.05
C MET A 1 5.49 -48.76 -4.81
N SER A 2 6.24 -48.73 -3.71
CA SER A 2 5.77 -48.17 -2.43
C SER A 2 5.60 -46.66 -2.56
N HIS A 3 4.36 -46.15 -2.56
CA HIS A 3 4.05 -44.71 -2.56
C HIS A 3 4.12 -44.08 -1.16
N ARG A 4 4.44 -44.87 -0.13
CA ARG A 4 4.50 -44.45 1.27
C ARG A 4 5.53 -43.34 1.54
N PRO A 5 6.78 -43.37 1.03
CA PRO A 5 7.73 -42.30 1.31
C PRO A 5 7.32 -40.99 0.62
N GLN A 6 6.79 -41.03 -0.60
CA GLN A 6 6.31 -39.83 -1.30
C GLN A 6 5.14 -39.20 -0.54
N PHE A 7 4.19 -40.01 -0.07
CA PHE A 7 3.06 -39.52 0.73
C PHE A 7 3.53 -38.82 2.01
N LEU A 8 4.47 -39.41 2.75
CA LEU A 8 5.00 -38.84 3.98
C LEU A 8 5.79 -37.54 3.71
N ILE A 9 6.59 -37.49 2.65
CA ILE A 9 7.32 -36.29 2.25
C ILE A 9 6.33 -35.17 1.88
N THR A 10 5.32 -35.47 1.08
CA THR A 10 4.29 -34.49 0.70
C THR A 10 3.55 -33.97 1.94
N LEU A 11 3.15 -34.86 2.85
CA LEU A 11 2.47 -34.47 4.08
C LEU A 11 3.35 -33.56 4.95
N LEU A 12 4.64 -33.90 5.10
CA LEU A 12 5.60 -33.09 5.84
C LEU A 12 5.76 -31.70 5.22
N LEU A 13 5.90 -31.64 3.89
CA LEU A 13 6.03 -30.37 3.17
C LEU A 13 4.78 -29.51 3.35
N LEU A 14 3.58 -30.07 3.20
CA LEU A 14 2.33 -29.34 3.40
C LEU A 14 2.17 -28.83 4.84
N LEU A 15 2.51 -29.64 5.84
CA LEU A 15 2.49 -29.21 7.25
C LEU A 15 3.48 -28.09 7.51
N SER A 16 4.71 -28.19 6.98
CA SER A 16 5.72 -27.13 7.14
C SER A 16 5.29 -25.82 6.47
N ALA A 17 4.71 -25.88 5.27
CA ALA A 17 4.20 -24.72 4.56
C ALA A 17 3.03 -24.08 5.32
N PHE A 18 2.09 -24.87 5.84
CA PHE A 18 0.99 -24.38 6.68
C PHE A 18 1.52 -23.66 7.92
N ILE A 19 2.46 -24.27 8.65
CA ILE A 19 3.05 -23.65 9.85
C ILE A 19 3.77 -22.35 9.47
N TYR A 20 4.55 -22.37 8.39
CA TYR A 20 5.27 -21.20 7.91
C TYR A 20 4.32 -20.05 7.58
N ILE A 21 3.28 -20.29 6.76
CA ILE A 21 2.33 -19.26 6.34
C ILE A 21 1.52 -18.71 7.52
N ARG A 22 1.16 -19.56 8.49
CA ARG A 22 0.27 -19.15 9.58
C ARG A 22 0.98 -18.47 10.73
N PHE A 23 2.23 -18.85 11.01
CA PHE A 23 2.91 -18.45 12.23
C PHE A 23 4.24 -17.74 12.00
N LEU A 24 4.85 -17.90 10.82
CA LEU A 24 6.21 -17.37 10.55
C LEU A 24 6.24 -16.29 9.47
N SER A 25 5.30 -16.28 8.52
CA SER A 25 5.18 -15.22 7.52
C SER A 25 4.38 -14.03 8.08
N ASP A 26 5.01 -13.23 8.94
CA ASP A 26 4.45 -11.96 9.39
C ASP A 26 4.99 -10.83 8.50
N VAL A 27 4.09 -10.10 7.86
CA VAL A 27 4.41 -8.84 7.19
C VAL A 27 4.45 -7.77 8.28
N ARG A 28 5.65 -7.30 8.61
CA ARG A 28 5.80 -6.27 9.64
C ARG A 28 5.60 -4.90 9.04
N ALA A 29 4.82 -4.10 9.75
CA ALA A 29 4.65 -2.70 9.43
C ALA A 29 6.01 -1.99 9.47
N VAL A 30 6.32 -1.21 8.45
CA VAL A 30 7.53 -0.38 8.42
C VAL A 30 7.08 1.02 8.77
N PRO A 31 7.47 1.60 9.92
CA PRO A 31 7.07 2.97 10.23
C PRO A 31 7.94 3.97 9.46
N LEU A 32 7.36 5.12 9.12
CA LEU A 32 8.13 6.26 8.63
C LEU A 32 9.13 6.72 9.71
N LYS A 33 10.37 6.94 9.31
CA LYS A 33 11.38 7.51 10.21
C LYS A 33 11.10 8.97 10.56
N ARG A 34 10.44 9.69 9.63
CA ARG A 34 10.01 11.09 9.74
C ARG A 34 8.73 11.25 8.91
N GLY A 35 7.81 12.09 9.38
CA GLY A 35 6.57 12.37 8.65
C GLY A 35 6.84 12.97 7.27
N LEU A 36 5.96 12.69 6.31
CA LEU A 36 6.10 13.16 4.94
C LEU A 36 6.02 14.68 4.83
N ASN A 37 5.40 15.37 5.78
CA ASN A 37 5.43 16.84 5.86
C ASN A 37 6.87 17.41 5.90
N GLN A 38 7.86 16.64 6.34
CA GLN A 38 9.29 17.00 6.36
C GLN A 38 10.02 16.67 5.05
N PHE A 39 9.32 16.20 4.01
CA PHE A 39 9.91 15.96 2.71
C PHE A 39 10.58 17.25 2.19
N PRO A 40 11.70 17.17 1.45
CA PRO A 40 12.44 18.36 1.04
C PRO A 40 11.58 19.39 0.30
N THR A 41 11.76 20.66 0.62
CA THR A 41 11.17 21.77 -0.15
C THR A 41 12.01 22.15 -1.37
N HIS A 42 13.20 21.55 -1.51
CA HIS A 42 14.12 21.79 -2.60
C HIS A 42 14.68 20.47 -3.14
N ILE A 43 14.54 20.24 -4.44
CA ILE A 43 14.98 19.01 -5.13
C ILE A 43 15.63 19.40 -6.46
N GLY A 44 16.96 19.47 -6.50
CA GLY A 44 17.66 19.93 -7.71
C GLY A 44 17.28 21.37 -8.06
N GLU A 45 16.65 21.58 -9.21
CA GLU A 45 16.15 22.89 -9.66
C GLU A 45 14.71 23.20 -9.21
N TRP A 46 14.05 22.27 -8.53
CA TRP A 46 12.65 22.37 -8.13
C TRP A 46 12.51 22.94 -6.72
N VAL A 47 11.73 24.00 -6.57
CA VAL A 47 11.40 24.66 -5.31
C VAL A 47 9.91 24.48 -5.02
N ALA A 48 9.58 24.05 -3.80
CA ALA A 48 8.20 23.93 -3.36
C ALA A 48 7.56 25.32 -3.26
N ILE A 49 6.39 25.46 -3.89
CA ILE A 49 5.63 26.71 -3.88
C ILE A 49 4.33 26.60 -3.09
N GLN A 50 3.81 25.37 -2.92
CA GLN A 50 2.56 25.13 -2.19
C GLN A 50 2.46 23.68 -1.69
N ASP A 51 1.96 23.52 -0.47
CA ASP A 51 1.42 22.25 0.04
C ASP A 51 -0.11 22.28 -0.11
N GLU A 52 -0.66 21.21 -0.67
CA GLU A 52 -2.10 21.05 -0.81
C GLU A 52 -2.64 20.05 0.20
N ALA A 53 -3.68 20.48 0.94
CA ALA A 53 -4.44 19.61 1.80
C ALA A 53 -5.52 18.90 1.00
N MET A 54 -5.63 17.59 1.17
CA MET A 54 -6.78 16.83 0.70
C MET A 54 -7.96 17.01 1.66
N ASP A 55 -9.17 17.03 1.12
CA ASP A 55 -10.36 17.07 1.94
C ASP A 55 -10.56 15.74 2.69
N LYS A 56 -11.31 15.80 3.78
CA LYS A 56 -11.53 14.65 4.66
C LYS A 56 -12.15 13.45 3.94
N LYS A 57 -13.11 13.68 3.04
CA LYS A 57 -13.79 12.58 2.33
C LYS A 57 -12.79 11.84 1.43
N THR A 58 -11.88 12.56 0.77
CA THR A 58 -10.80 11.96 -0.01
C THR A 58 -9.86 11.14 0.87
N LEU A 59 -9.45 11.68 2.02
CA LEU A 59 -8.58 10.96 2.97
C LEU A 59 -9.24 9.72 3.56
N ASP A 60 -10.54 9.77 3.86
CA ASP A 60 -11.30 8.62 4.37
C ASP A 60 -11.38 7.49 3.32
N ILE A 61 -11.41 7.83 2.02
CA ILE A 61 -11.39 6.85 0.92
C ILE A 61 -9.98 6.29 0.69
N LEU A 62 -8.97 7.16 0.67
CA LEU A 62 -7.59 6.75 0.43
C LEU A 62 -7.04 5.92 1.60
N ASN A 63 -7.45 6.25 2.83
CA ASN A 63 -7.08 5.59 4.07
C ASN A 63 -5.56 5.42 4.24
N VAL A 64 -4.82 6.48 3.87
CA VAL A 64 -3.36 6.59 4.01
C VAL A 64 -2.98 6.89 5.46
N ASP A 65 -1.85 6.35 5.92
CA ASP A 65 -1.31 6.63 7.26
C ASP A 65 -0.59 7.99 7.32
N ASP A 66 0.01 8.42 6.21
CA ASP A 66 0.62 9.74 6.04
C ASP A 66 0.58 10.11 4.54
N TYR A 67 0.59 11.41 4.22
CA TYR A 67 0.65 11.85 2.83
C TYR A 67 1.29 13.23 2.66
N ILE A 68 1.77 13.48 1.45
CA ILE A 68 1.99 14.84 0.95
C ILE A 68 1.37 15.00 -0.43
N MET A 69 0.87 16.21 -0.68
CA MET A 69 0.59 16.72 -2.00
C MET A 69 1.25 18.08 -2.10
N ARG A 70 2.25 18.22 -2.97
CA ARG A 70 3.10 19.41 -3.04
C ARG A 70 3.35 19.81 -4.48
N HIS A 71 3.24 21.10 -4.73
CA HIS A 71 3.55 21.72 -5.99
C HIS A 71 4.95 22.31 -5.94
N TYR A 72 5.78 21.95 -6.92
CA TYR A 72 7.09 22.54 -7.15
C TYR A 72 7.10 23.32 -8.46
N GLN A 73 7.96 24.32 -8.51
CA GLN A 73 8.27 25.07 -9.71
C GLN A 73 9.79 25.20 -9.89
N ASN A 74 10.27 25.15 -11.13
CA ASN A 74 11.67 25.43 -11.43
C ASN A 74 11.86 26.86 -11.95
N HIS A 75 13.10 27.29 -12.14
CA HIS A 75 13.41 28.65 -12.63
C HIS A 75 12.90 28.94 -14.05
N ASN A 76 12.56 27.91 -14.84
CA ASN A 76 11.96 28.05 -16.18
C ASN A 76 10.42 28.19 -16.11
N GLY A 77 9.83 28.19 -14.92
CA GLY A 77 8.38 28.25 -14.72
C GLY A 77 7.65 26.93 -14.92
N HIS A 78 8.36 25.82 -15.18
CA HIS A 78 7.73 24.51 -15.27
C HIS A 78 7.19 24.08 -13.91
N SER A 79 6.05 23.40 -13.94
CA SER A 79 5.34 22.95 -12.74
C SER A 79 5.43 21.43 -12.57
N LEU A 80 5.61 20.99 -11.33
CA LEU A 80 5.62 19.59 -10.94
C LEU A 80 4.69 19.37 -9.74
N TRP A 81 3.72 18.48 -9.90
CA TRP A 81 2.85 18.03 -8.82
C TRP A 81 3.36 16.70 -8.27
N LEU A 82 3.71 16.67 -6.99
CA LEU A 82 4.12 15.48 -6.28
C LEU A 82 3.02 15.06 -5.31
N TYR A 83 2.53 13.85 -5.46
CA TYR A 83 1.72 13.18 -4.46
C TYR A 83 2.44 11.93 -3.95
N VAL A 84 2.47 11.75 -2.64
CA VAL A 84 2.95 10.54 -1.98
C VAL A 84 1.93 10.14 -0.93
N GLY A 85 1.32 8.97 -1.08
CA GLY A 85 0.50 8.33 -0.05
C GLY A 85 1.26 7.19 0.60
N TYR A 86 1.33 7.16 1.93
CA TYR A 86 2.03 6.16 2.70
C TYR A 86 1.07 5.19 3.39
N PHE A 87 1.43 3.91 3.38
CA PHE A 87 0.74 2.84 4.08
C PHE A 87 1.79 2.06 4.89
N GLN A 88 1.72 2.20 6.21
CA GLN A 88 2.63 1.61 7.18
C GLN A 88 2.50 0.08 7.21
N ASP A 89 1.27 -0.42 7.12
CA ASP A 89 0.97 -1.85 7.03
C ASP A 89 0.62 -2.24 5.58
N GLN A 90 1.15 -3.37 5.13
CA GLN A 90 0.92 -3.94 3.80
C GLN A 90 0.15 -5.27 3.88
N LYS A 91 -0.45 -5.57 5.03
CA LYS A 91 -1.39 -6.68 5.19
C LYS A 91 -2.63 -6.48 4.34
N GLU A 92 -3.29 -7.59 4.05
CA GLU A 92 -4.57 -7.60 3.34
C GLU A 92 -5.58 -6.70 4.06
N GLY A 93 -6.19 -5.77 3.33
CA GLY A 93 -7.09 -4.75 3.87
C GLY A 93 -6.45 -3.40 4.21
N ALA A 94 -5.12 -3.34 4.41
CA ALA A 94 -4.37 -2.10 4.66
C ALA A 94 -3.61 -1.58 3.42
N MET A 95 -3.51 -2.40 2.36
CA MET A 95 -2.79 -2.07 1.13
C MET A 95 -3.59 -1.18 0.15
N ILE A 96 -2.86 -0.39 -0.65
CA ILE A 96 -3.39 0.56 -1.65
C ILE A 96 -4.31 -0.07 -2.71
N HIS A 97 -4.21 -1.38 -2.95
CA HIS A 97 -4.98 -2.10 -3.97
C HIS A 97 -6.24 -2.79 -3.43
N SER A 98 -6.99 -2.10 -2.57
CA SER A 98 -8.32 -2.59 -2.17
C SER A 98 -9.24 -2.65 -3.39
N PRO A 99 -9.79 -3.82 -3.75
CA PRO A 99 -10.74 -3.92 -4.85
C PRO A 99 -11.95 -3.00 -4.64
N LYS A 100 -12.34 -2.76 -3.39
CA LYS A 100 -13.43 -1.85 -3.02
C LYS A 100 -13.15 -0.39 -3.41
N HIS A 101 -11.88 0.03 -3.47
CA HIS A 101 -11.50 1.39 -3.86
C HIS A 101 -11.18 1.48 -5.36
N CYS A 102 -10.52 0.45 -5.92
CA CYS A 102 -10.11 0.46 -7.33
C CYS A 102 -11.29 0.23 -8.30
N TYR A 103 -12.24 -0.64 -7.99
CA TYR A 103 -13.36 -0.92 -8.90
C TYR A 103 -14.23 0.31 -9.16
N PRO A 104 -14.67 1.08 -8.14
CA PRO A 104 -15.42 2.31 -8.37
C PRO A 104 -14.64 3.34 -9.19
N GLY A 105 -13.33 3.46 -8.96
CA GLY A 105 -12.45 4.33 -9.76
C GLY A 105 -12.38 3.93 -11.24
N GLY A 106 -12.55 2.64 -11.55
CA GLY A 106 -12.65 2.11 -12.92
C GLY A 106 -14.08 2.10 -13.50
N GLY A 107 -15.06 2.66 -12.80
CA GLY A 107 -16.47 2.69 -13.24
C GLY A 107 -17.31 1.48 -12.83
N TRP A 108 -16.80 0.60 -11.98
CA TRP A 108 -17.49 -0.62 -11.52
C TRP A 108 -17.98 -0.45 -10.10
N GLN A 109 -19.28 -0.68 -9.87
CA GLN A 109 -19.85 -0.65 -8.53
C GLN A 109 -20.14 -2.08 -8.06
N PRO A 110 -19.36 -2.62 -7.10
CA PRO A 110 -19.60 -3.96 -6.57
C PRO A 110 -20.96 -4.01 -5.87
N ILE A 111 -21.79 -4.97 -6.24
CA ILE A 111 -23.15 -5.16 -5.68
C ILE A 111 -23.11 -6.13 -4.48
N GLU A 112 -22.14 -7.05 -4.48
CA GLU A 112 -21.93 -8.03 -3.42
C GLU A 112 -20.42 -8.26 -3.23
N SER A 113 -20.00 -8.51 -1.99
CA SER A 113 -18.65 -8.97 -1.67
C SER A 113 -18.73 -10.00 -0.54
N GLY A 114 -18.10 -11.15 -0.72
CA GLY A 114 -18.03 -12.21 0.30
C GLY A 114 -16.65 -12.85 0.36
N ILE A 115 -16.31 -13.40 1.52
CA ILE A 115 -15.16 -14.29 1.67
C ILE A 115 -15.67 -15.68 1.26
N GLN A 116 -15.11 -16.28 0.21
CA GLN A 116 -15.35 -17.69 -0.05
C GLN A 116 -14.64 -18.48 1.06
N THR A 117 -15.41 -18.93 2.04
CA THR A 117 -14.97 -19.84 3.10
C THR A 117 -14.88 -21.26 2.60
#